data_AF-A0A8D8G666-F1
#
_entry.id   AF-A0A8D8G666-F1
#
_cell.length_a   1.000
_cell.length_b   1.000
_cell.length_c   1.000
_cell.angle_alpha   90.00
_cell.angle_beta   90.00
_cell.angle_gamma   90.00
#
_symmetry.space_group_name_H-M   'P 1'
#
loop_
_entity.id
_entity.type
_entity.pdbx_description
1 polymer ?
#
loop_
_entity_poly.entity_id
_entity_poly.type
_entity_poly.pdbx_seq_one_letter_code
_entity_poly.pdbx_strand_id
1 'polypeptide(L)'
;FDDTVAKLKSIFGSPVSPFHRRYHCLQTVKEEGEDYVAYSCKVNRACVEFKLKDLKEDQFKCLIFVCGLTSPKDADIRMRLLSKINETADITLEKVVEDCKSIINLKKDTGLIGGQST
;
A
#
# COMPACT_ATOMS: atom_id res chain seq x y z
N PHE A 1 -29.63 2.04 13.37
CA PHE A 1 -28.72 3.19 13.21
C PHE A 1 -27.45 2.74 12.50
N ASP A 2 -26.75 1.72 12.99
CA ASP A 2 -25.52 1.20 12.36
C ASP A 2 -25.72 0.72 10.92
N ASP A 3 -26.84 0.06 10.62
CA ASP A 3 -27.16 -0.37 9.25
C ASP A 3 -27.32 0.80 8.28
N THR A 4 -27.93 1.89 8.74
CA THR A 4 -28.09 3.13 7.96
C THR A 4 -26.73 3.77 7.71
N VAL A 5 -25.86 3.81 8.72
CA VAL A 5 -24.48 4.33 8.61
C VAL A 5 -23.64 3.47 7.66
N ALA A 6 -23.75 2.15 7.73
CA ALA A 6 -23.07 1.22 6.84
C ALA A 6 -23.53 1.40 5.38
N LYS A 7 -24.83 1.57 5.16
CA LYS A 7 -25.39 1.82 3.82
C LYS A 7 -24.92 3.15 3.24
N LEU A 8 -24.89 4.21 4.04
CA LEU A 8 -24.36 5.51 3.63
C LEU A 8 -22.87 5.45 3.32
N LYS A 9 -22.06 4.73 4.11
CA LYS A 9 -20.64 4.48 3.81
C LYS A 9 -20.43 3.66 2.54
N SER A 10 -21.35 2.76 2.20
CA SER A 10 -21.27 1.99 0.95
C SER A 10 -21.56 2.87 -0.27
N ILE A 11 -22.53 3.78 -0.18
CA ILE A 11 -22.96 4.64 -1.30
C ILE A 11 -22.02 5.86 -1.48
N PHE A 12 -21.57 6.45 -0.37
CA PHE A 12 -20.82 7.72 -0.36
C PHE A 12 -19.41 7.60 0.21
N GLY A 13 -19.02 6.44 0.73
CA GLY A 13 -17.66 6.21 1.19
C GLY A 13 -16.68 6.26 0.03
N SER A 14 -15.48 6.75 0.32
CA SER A 14 -14.39 6.76 -0.65
C SER A 14 -14.16 5.33 -1.19
N PRO A 15 -14.25 5.10 -2.51
CA PRO A 15 -14.05 3.77 -3.13
C PRO A 15 -12.58 3.31 -3.06
N VAL A 16 -11.73 4.18 -2.51
CA VAL A 16 -10.28 4.04 -2.46
C VAL A 16 -9.92 3.07 -1.33
N SER A 17 -9.03 2.11 -1.61
CA SER A 17 -8.67 1.08 -0.63
C SER A 17 -7.98 1.69 0.61
N PRO A 18 -8.05 1.04 1.79
CA PRO A 18 -7.30 1.45 2.97
C PRO A 18 -5.80 1.61 2.67
N PHE A 19 -5.24 0.72 1.85
CA PHE A 19 -3.86 0.85 1.39
C PHE A 19 -3.63 2.17 0.65
N HIS A 20 -4.45 2.51 -0.34
CA HIS A 20 -4.21 3.68 -1.17
C HIS A 20 -4.28 4.97 -0.34
N ARG A 21 -5.19 5.06 0.64
CA ARG A 21 -5.19 6.17 1.62
C ARG A 21 -3.91 6.21 2.44
N ARG A 22 -3.44 5.06 2.91
CA ARG A 22 -2.19 4.95 3.69
C ARG A 22 -0.97 5.36 2.86
N TYR A 23 -0.91 4.93 1.61
CA TYR A 23 0.14 5.28 0.67
C TYR A 23 0.17 6.77 0.38
N HIS A 24 -0.98 7.36 0.08
CA HIS A 24 -1.09 8.80 -0.17
C HIS A 24 -0.64 9.63 1.04
N CYS A 25 -0.96 9.18 2.25
CA CYS A 25 -0.46 9.81 3.47
C CYS A 25 1.07 9.75 3.57
N LEU A 26 1.70 8.63 3.22
CA LEU A 26 3.18 8.51 3.20
C LEU A 26 3.83 9.37 2.11
N GLN A 27 3.09 9.70 1.06
CA GLN A 27 3.51 10.60 -0.02
C GLN A 27 3.14 12.07 0.22
N THR A 28 2.56 12.40 1.37
CA THR A 28 2.15 13.78 1.65
C THR A 28 3.37 14.68 1.74
N VAL A 29 3.47 15.60 0.79
CA VAL A 29 4.53 16.61 0.70
C VAL A 29 3.92 18.00 0.70
N LYS A 30 4.69 18.97 1.17
CA LYS A 30 4.30 20.38 1.12
C LYS A 30 4.54 20.91 -0.28
N GLU A 31 3.56 21.60 -0.85
CA GLU A 31 3.70 22.21 -2.18
C GLU A 31 4.48 23.54 -2.12
N GLU A 32 5.04 23.94 -3.25
CA GLU A 32 5.60 25.28 -3.43
C GLU A 32 4.48 26.34 -3.27
N GLY A 33 4.72 27.35 -2.44
CA GLY A 33 3.71 28.38 -2.13
C GLY A 33 2.65 27.98 -1.10
N GLU A 34 2.55 26.72 -0.68
CA GLU A 34 1.64 26.31 0.42
C GLU A 34 2.11 26.91 1.75
N ASP A 35 1.22 27.43 2.59
CA ASP A 35 1.59 27.88 3.94
C ASP A 35 1.61 26.70 4.95
N TYR A 36 2.23 26.91 6.12
CA TYR A 36 2.38 25.84 7.12
C TYR A 36 1.06 25.42 7.76
N VAL A 37 0.08 26.32 7.87
CA VAL A 37 -1.24 26.00 8.43
C VAL A 37 -1.98 25.07 7.47
N ALA A 38 -2.06 25.43 6.19
CA ALA A 38 -2.64 24.60 5.14
C ALA A 38 -1.96 23.21 5.07
N TYR A 39 -0.63 23.19 5.08
CA TYR A 39 0.11 21.93 5.07
C TYR A 39 -0.15 21.09 6.33
N SER A 40 -0.22 21.70 7.52
CA SER A 40 -0.55 20.97 8.76
C SER A 40 -1.94 20.33 8.71
N CYS A 41 -2.91 21.02 8.10
CA CYS A 41 -4.25 20.49 7.88
C CYS A 41 -4.24 19.30 6.90
N LYS A 42 -3.46 19.39 5.81
CA LYS A 42 -3.23 18.31 4.83
C LYS A 42 -2.66 17.06 5.52
N VAL A 43 -1.61 17.24 6.32
CA VAL A 43 -0.98 16.16 7.10
C VAL A 43 -1.97 15.54 8.09
N ASN A 44 -2.68 16.36 8.88
CA ASN A 44 -3.61 15.85 9.86
C ASN A 44 -4.73 15.03 9.21
N ARG A 45 -5.31 15.53 8.11
CA ARG A 45 -6.32 14.79 7.34
C ARG A 45 -5.78 13.47 6.82
N ALA A 46 -4.58 13.46 6.23
CA ALA A 46 -3.96 12.26 5.72
C ALA A 46 -3.72 11.21 6.83
N CYS A 47 -3.27 11.64 8.01
CA CYS A 47 -3.06 10.76 9.16
C CYS A 47 -4.37 10.17 9.74
N VAL A 48 -5.46 10.95 9.75
CA VAL A 48 -6.80 10.44 10.12
C VAL A 48 -7.25 9.37 9.13
N GLU A 49 -7.07 9.61 7.84
CA GLU A 49 -7.41 8.65 6.77
C GLU A 49 -6.51 7.40 6.78
N PHE A 50 -5.24 7.54 7.18
CA PHE A 50 -4.28 6.45 7.34
C PHE A 50 -4.69 5.46 8.44
N LYS A 51 -5.37 5.95 9.49
CA LYS A 51 -5.76 5.20 10.69
C LYS A 51 -4.57 4.55 11.39
N LEU A 52 -3.60 5.38 11.78
CA LEU A 52 -2.33 4.91 12.36
C LEU A 52 -2.52 4.03 13.60
N LYS A 53 -3.50 4.37 14.44
CA LYS A 53 -3.82 3.61 15.67
C LYS A 53 -4.28 2.18 15.42
N ASP A 54 -4.87 1.92 14.25
CA ASP A 54 -5.40 0.60 13.88
C ASP A 54 -4.33 -0.26 13.19
N LEU A 55 -3.14 0.30 12.93
CA LEU A 55 -2.08 -0.35 12.18
C LEU A 55 -1.08 -1.02 13.13
N LYS A 56 -0.82 -2.32 12.91
CA LYS A 56 0.25 -3.02 13.61
C LYS A 56 1.62 -2.54 13.13
N GLU A 57 2.62 -2.63 14.00
CA GLU A 57 4.01 -2.26 13.68
C GLU A 57 4.53 -2.99 12.43
N ASP A 58 4.29 -4.30 12.32
CA ASP A 58 4.76 -5.07 11.15
C ASP A 58 4.04 -4.69 9.85
N GLN A 59 2.75 -4.35 9.92
CA GLN A 59 2.04 -3.80 8.76
C GLN A 59 2.64 -2.46 8.34
N PHE A 60 3.04 -1.61 9.30
CA PHE A 60 3.72 -0.36 9.01
C PHE A 60 5.09 -0.58 8.35
N LYS A 61 5.91 -1.50 8.87
CA LYS A 61 7.20 -1.87 8.25
C LYS A 61 7.01 -2.35 6.81
N CYS A 62 6.01 -3.19 6.56
CA CYS A 62 5.69 -3.69 5.23
C CYS A 62 5.25 -2.57 4.27
N LEU A 63 4.45 -1.60 4.75
CA LEU A 63 4.07 -0.43 3.96
C LEU A 63 5.29 0.40 3.56
N ILE A 64 6.19 0.69 4.50
CA ILE A 64 7.42 1.43 4.23
C ILE A 64 8.28 0.70 3.20
N PHE A 65 8.44 -0.62 3.34
CA PHE A 65 9.17 -1.44 2.37
C PHE A 65 8.59 -1.29 0.97
N VAL A 66 7.27 -1.44 0.82
CA VAL A 66 6.60 -1.33 -0.48
C VAL A 66 6.69 0.09 -1.05
N CYS A 67 6.61 1.12 -0.22
CA CYS A 67 6.78 2.51 -0.65
C CYS A 67 8.20 2.80 -1.16
N GLY A 68 9.21 2.13 -0.59
CA GLY A 68 10.61 2.25 -1.01
C GLY A 68 10.91 1.61 -2.37
N LEU A 69 10.05 0.70 -2.84
CA LEU A 69 10.16 0.09 -4.17
C LEU A 69 9.70 1.09 -5.25
N THR A 70 10.54 2.05 -5.61
CA THR A 70 10.19 3.14 -6.55
C THR A 70 10.51 2.82 -8.01
N SER A 71 11.38 1.85 -8.26
CA SER A 71 11.77 1.46 -9.62
C SER A 71 10.57 0.91 -10.42
N PRO A 72 10.47 1.21 -11.72
CA PRO A 72 9.48 0.57 -12.60
C PRO A 72 9.60 -0.96 -12.63
N LYS A 73 10.81 -1.50 -12.42
CA LYS A 73 11.06 -2.96 -12.39
C LYS A 73 10.33 -3.66 -11.25
N ASP A 74 10.04 -2.92 -10.18
CA ASP A 74 9.38 -3.44 -8.99
C ASP A 74 7.85 -3.28 -9.06
N ALA A 75 7.28 -2.73 -10.15
CA ALA A 75 5.85 -2.41 -10.22
C ALA A 75 4.93 -3.62 -9.97
N ASP A 76 5.27 -4.78 -10.55
CA ASP A 76 4.52 -6.03 -10.35
C ASP A 76 4.68 -6.58 -8.93
N ILE A 77 5.91 -6.55 -8.38
CA ILE A 77 6.16 -6.97 -6.99
C ILE A 77 5.40 -6.05 -6.03
N ARG A 78 5.49 -4.74 -6.23
CA ARG A 78 4.73 -3.73 -5.51
C ARG A 78 3.24 -4.08 -5.56
N MET A 79 2.63 -4.22 -6.73
CA MET A 79 1.20 -4.56 -6.86
C MET A 79 0.80 -5.83 -6.09
N ARG A 80 1.60 -6.90 -6.15
CA ARG A 80 1.30 -8.16 -5.43
C ARG A 80 1.41 -8.02 -3.92
N LEU A 81 2.48 -7.38 -3.44
CA LEU A 81 2.66 -7.11 -2.00
C LEU A 81 1.52 -6.24 -1.46
N LEU A 82 1.01 -5.32 -2.28
CA LEU A 82 -0.12 -4.46 -1.90
C LEU A 82 -1.41 -5.22 -1.64
N SER A 83 -1.75 -6.19 -2.48
CA SER A 83 -2.92 -7.05 -2.23
C SER A 83 -2.76 -7.79 -0.90
N LYS A 84 -1.58 -8.37 -0.68
CA LYS A 84 -1.31 -9.22 0.48
C LYS A 84 -1.33 -8.46 1.80
N ILE A 85 -0.76 -7.25 1.86
CA ILE A 85 -0.81 -6.39 3.06
C ILE A 85 -2.25 -6.02 3.42
N ASN A 86 -3.13 -5.89 2.42
CA ASN A 86 -4.53 -5.54 2.64
C ASN A 86 -5.39 -6.76 3.05
N GLU A 87 -5.01 -7.97 2.62
CA GLU A 87 -5.71 -9.22 2.93
C GLU A 87 -5.24 -9.88 4.23
N THR A 88 -3.97 -9.71 4.60
CA THR A 88 -3.34 -10.47 5.70
C THR A 88 -3.15 -9.60 6.95
N ALA A 89 -3.87 -9.93 8.03
CA ALA A 89 -3.77 -9.22 9.31
C ALA A 89 -2.47 -9.49 10.11
N ASP A 90 -1.68 -10.48 9.70
CA ASP A 90 -0.47 -10.96 10.38
C ASP A 90 0.74 -11.03 9.43
N ILE A 91 0.86 -10.04 8.56
CA ILE A 91 1.98 -9.90 7.64
C ILE A 91 3.22 -9.37 8.39
N THR A 92 4.38 -9.91 8.05
CA THR A 92 5.69 -9.48 8.57
C THR A 92 6.62 -9.16 7.42
N LEU A 93 7.70 -8.43 7.70
CA LEU A 93 8.67 -8.04 6.68
C LEU A 93 9.39 -9.27 6.10
N GLU A 94 9.64 -10.29 6.92
CA GLU A 94 10.25 -11.56 6.50
C GLU A 94 9.37 -12.26 5.46
N LYS A 95 8.06 -12.38 5.72
CA LYS A 95 7.09 -12.96 4.76
C LYS A 95 7.07 -12.17 3.44
N VAL A 96 7.11 -10.84 3.51
CA VAL A 96 7.20 -9.97 2.32
C VAL A 96 8.47 -10.24 1.51
N VAL A 97 9.61 -10.40 2.17
CA VAL A 97 10.89 -10.71 1.50
C VAL A 97 10.89 -12.11 0.88
N GLU A 98 10.33 -13.10 1.57
CA GLU A 98 10.14 -14.46 1.02
C GLU A 98 9.27 -14.46 -0.23
N ASP A 99 8.18 -13.67 -0.23
CA ASP A 99 7.34 -13.50 -1.42
C ASP A 99 8.11 -12.85 -2.57
N CYS A 100 8.89 -11.81 -2.29
CA CYS A 100 9.72 -11.16 -3.31
C CYS A 100 10.66 -12.18 -3.97
N LYS A 101 11.36 -12.98 -3.16
CA LYS A 101 12.25 -14.05 -3.65
C LYS A 101 11.49 -15.06 -4.50
N SER A 102 10.32 -15.49 -4.03
CA SER A 102 9.47 -16.46 -4.75
C SER A 102 9.01 -15.92 -6.09
N ILE A 103 8.57 -14.66 -6.15
CA ILE A 103 8.16 -13.99 -7.40
C ILE A 103 9.34 -13.85 -8.36
N ILE A 104 10.52 -13.49 -7.86
CA ILE A 104 11.74 -13.38 -8.69
C ILE A 104 12.12 -14.74 -9.27
N ASN A 105 12.06 -15.81 -8.48
CA ASN A 105 12.36 -17.16 -8.95
C ASN A 105 11.35 -17.62 -10.00
N LEU A 106 10.05 -17.44 -9.77
CA LEU A 106 9.01 -17.76 -10.74
C LEU A 106 9.20 -17.01 -12.08
N LYS A 107 9.66 -15.76 -12.04
CA LYS A 107 10.00 -15.00 -13.26
C LYS A 107 11.17 -15.60 -14.03
N LYS A 108 12.20 -16.09 -13.32
CA LYS A 108 13.33 -16.80 -13.94
C LYS A 108 12.88 -18.10 -14.58
N ASP A 109 12.06 -18.88 -13.89
CA ASP A 109 11.54 -20.16 -14.38
C ASP A 109 10.65 -19.97 -15.62
N THR A 110 9.79 -18.95 -15.61
CA THR A 110 8.93 -18.60 -16.76
C THR A 110 9.75 -18.16 -17.97
N GLY A 111 10.85 -17.43 -17.76
CA GLY A 111 11.80 -17.08 -18.83
C GLY A 111 12.49 -18.30 -19.45
N LEU A 112 12.71 -19.36 -18.66
CA LEU A 112 13.30 -20.61 -19.13
C LEU A 112 12.34 -21.41 -20.02
N ILE A 113 11.03 -21.33 -19.74
CA ILE A 113 9.97 -21.98 -20.53
C ILE A 113 9.64 -21.15 -21.80
N GLY A 114 9.61 -19.82 -21.70
CA GLY A 114 9.34 -18.93 -22.83
C GLY A 114 10.46 -18.79 -23.87
N GLY A 115 11.68 -19.24 -23.54
CA GLY A 115 12.80 -19.35 -24.48
C GLY A 115 12.78 -20.63 -25.34
N GLN A 116 11.81 -21.53 -25.12
CA GLN A 116 11.60 -22.73 -25.92
C GLN A 116 10.33 -22.57 -26.78
N SER A 117 10.36 -21.63 -27.71
CA SER A 117 9.42 -21.61 -28.83
C SER A 117 10.19 -21.13 -30.05
N THR A 118 10.61 -22.12 -30.85
CA THR A 118 11.17 -22.03 -32.20
C THR A 118 10.33 -21.20 -33.15
#